data_AF-A0A959BT22-F1
#
_entry.id   AF-A0A959BT22-F1
#
_cell.length_a   1.000
_cell.length_b   1.000
_cell.length_c   1.000
_cell.angle_alpha   90.00
_cell.angle_beta   90.00
_cell.angle_gamma   90.00
#
_symmetry.space_group_name_H-M   'P 1'
#
loop_
_entity.id
_entity.type
_entity.pdbx_description
1 polymer ?
#
loop_
_entity_poly.entity_id
_entity_poly.type
_entity_poly.pdbx_seq_one_letter_code
_entity_poly.pdbx_strand_id
1 'polypeptide(L)' 'MPRLFQLLRAFSARELSALEKYLHSPAVNSRKDIPLLLQAYRKVPKGEPPQPEQLWRAVHPGEPFLLRDWRLLLSRT' A
#
# COMPACT_ATOMS: atom_id res chain seq x y z
N MET A 1 -6.95 -3.74 -11.89
CA MET A 1 -5.94 -3.26 -10.91
C MET A 1 -6.54 -2.11 -10.11
N PRO A 2 -6.55 -2.14 -8.76
CA PRO A 2 -7.17 -1.09 -7.93
C PRO A 2 -6.61 0.31 -8.22
N ARG A 3 -7.44 1.37 -8.11
CA ARG A 3 -7.05 2.77 -8.39
C ARG A 3 -5.82 3.20 -7.60
N LEU A 4 -5.70 2.78 -6.34
CA LEU A 4 -4.53 3.06 -5.49
C LEU A 4 -3.21 2.67 -6.18
N PHE A 5 -3.10 1.45 -6.70
CA PHE A 5 -1.86 0.98 -7.34
C PHE A 5 -1.61 1.62 -8.71
N GLN A 6 -2.67 2.07 -9.39
CA GLN A 6 -2.51 2.87 -10.62
C GLN A 6 -1.89 4.24 -10.29
N LEU A 7 -2.37 4.89 -9.23
CA LEU A 7 -1.81 6.15 -8.73
C LEU A 7 -0.36 5.97 -8.25
N LEU A 8 -0.09 4.94 -7.45
CA LEU A 8 1.27 4.66 -6.97
C LEU A 8 2.25 4.34 -8.11
N ARG A 9 1.78 3.72 -9.20
CA ARG A 9 2.60 3.53 -10.43
C ARG A 9 2.91 4.83 -11.14
N ALA A 10 1.97 5.79 -11.12
CA ALA A 10 2.15 7.07 -11.79
C ALA A 10 3.10 8.01 -11.03
N PHE A 11 3.29 7.77 -9.72
CA PHE A 11 4.15 8.60 -8.89
C PHE A 11 5.64 8.35 -9.17
N SER A 12 6.38 9.44 -9.26
CA SER A 12 7.84 9.44 -9.21
C SER A 12 8.36 9.01 -7.83
N ALA A 13 9.64 8.65 -7.75
CA ALA A 13 10.28 8.30 -6.48
C ALA A 13 10.22 9.44 -5.45
N ARG A 14 10.20 10.70 -5.92
CA ARG A 14 10.07 11.89 -5.07
C ARG A 14 8.67 12.01 -4.50
N GLU A 15 7.66 11.81 -5.33
CA GLU A 15 6.24 11.85 -4.91
C GLU A 15 5.91 10.71 -3.95
N LEU A 16 6.43 9.50 -4.19
CA LEU A 16 6.29 8.39 -3.24
C LEU A 16 6.91 8.70 -1.88
N SER A 17 8.09 9.33 -1.87
CA SER A 17 8.76 9.73 -0.62
C SER A 17 8.03 10.86 0.10
N ALA A 18 7.38 11.77 -0.63
CA ALA A 18 6.54 12.81 -0.04
C ALA A 18 5.23 12.23 0.54
N LEU A 19 4.61 11.29 -0.18
CA LEU A 19 3.44 10.56 0.28
C LEU A 19 3.75 9.76 1.54
N GLU A 20 4.89 9.07 1.60
CA GLU A 20 5.34 8.35 2.78
C GLU A 20 5.47 9.27 4.00
N LYS A 21 6.14 10.42 3.84
CA LYS A 21 6.25 11.44 4.92
C LYS A 21 4.88 11.95 5.36
N TYR A 22 3.97 12.18 4.43
CA TYR A 22 2.61 12.61 4.71
C TYR A 22 1.84 11.55 5.52
N LEU A 23 1.94 10.28 5.13
CA LEU A 23 1.28 9.15 5.79
C LEU A 23 1.85 8.85 7.19
N HIS A 24 3.09 9.23 7.46
CA HIS A 24 3.72 9.15 8.79
C HIS A 24 3.41 10.36 9.68
N SER A 25 2.74 11.40 9.15
CA SER A 25 2.38 12.56 9.95
C SER A 25 1.26 12.22 10.95
N PRO A 26 1.39 12.60 12.24
CA PRO A 26 0.38 12.36 13.26
C PRO A 26 -1.00 12.94 12.93
N ALA A 27 -1.03 14.00 12.11
CA ALA A 27 -2.25 14.71 11.73
C ALA A 27 -3.10 13.99 10.67
N VAL A 28 -2.54 12.96 10.01
CA VAL A 28 -3.10 12.42 8.76
C VAL A 28 -3.55 10.98 8.90
N ASN A 29 -2.90 10.16 9.73
CA ASN A 29 -3.12 8.72 9.65
C ASN A 29 -3.16 8.02 11.01
N SER A 30 -4.36 7.60 11.40
CA SER A 30 -4.58 6.63 12.48
C SER A 30 -4.32 5.18 12.03
N ARG A 31 -4.15 4.94 10.72
CA ARG A 31 -3.96 3.59 10.17
C ARG A 31 -2.49 3.29 9.91
N LYS A 32 -1.94 2.38 10.71
CA LYS A 32 -0.55 1.88 10.58
C LYS A 32 -0.34 1.03 9.32
N ASP A 33 -1.43 0.53 8.72
CA ASP A 33 -1.39 -0.43 7.62
C ASP A 33 -1.00 0.21 6.27
N ILE A 34 -1.39 1.47 6.05
CA ILE A 34 -1.16 2.16 4.76
C ILE A 34 0.32 2.50 4.52
N PRO A 35 1.08 3.02 5.51
CA PRO A 35 2.53 3.15 5.37
C PRO A 35 3.23 1.82 5.09
N LEU A 36 2.84 0.74 5.77
CA LEU A 36 3.39 -0.60 5.55
C LEU A 36 3.09 -1.11 4.13
N LEU A 37 1.88 -0.86 3.64
CA LEU A 37 1.48 -1.20 2.27
C LEU A 37 2.32 -0.46 1.24
N LEU A 38 2.60 0.83 1.46
CA LEU A 38 3.45 1.64 0.60
C LEU A 38 4.90 1.12 0.59
N GLN A 39 5.45 0.78 1.75
CA GLN A 39 6.79 0.21 1.86
C GLN A 39 6.89 -1.16 1.18
N ALA A 40 5.88 -2.02 1.34
CA ALA A 40 5.81 -3.30 0.65
C ALA A 40 5.72 -3.11 -0.88
N TYR A 41 4.92 -2.15 -1.33
CA TYR A 41 4.77 -1.82 -2.74
C TYR A 41 6.06 -1.32 -3.39
N ARG A 42 6.89 -0.53 -2.68
CA ARG A 42 8.20 -0.06 -3.18
C ARG A 42 9.19 -1.19 -3.48
N LYS A 43 9.01 -2.37 -2.89
CA LYS A 43 9.85 -3.55 -3.13
C LYS A 43 9.44 -4.32 -4.39
N VAL A 44 8.26 -4.02 -4.95
CA VAL A 44 7.78 -4.67 -6.17
C VAL A 44 8.55 -4.10 -7.37
N PRO A 45 9.18 -4.95 -8.21
CA PRO A 45 9.87 -4.50 -9.41
C PRO A 45 8.99 -3.67 -10.34
N LYS A 46 9.56 -2.63 -10.95
CA LYS A 46 8.87 -1.85 -11.98
C LYS A 46 8.54 -2.75 -13.17
N GLY A 47 7.27 -2.81 -13.54
CA GLY A 47 6.78 -3.66 -14.65
C GLY A 47 5.91 -4.80 -14.17
N GLU A 48 6.15 -5.33 -12.97
CA GLU A 48 5.34 -6.41 -12.42
C GLU A 48 4.05 -5.89 -11.75
N PRO A 49 2.94 -6.64 -11.86
CA PRO A 49 1.75 -6.35 -11.08
C PRO A 49 1.99 -6.75 -9.61
N PRO A 50 1.67 -5.88 -8.64
CA PRO A 50 1.77 -6.23 -7.23
C PRO A 50 0.81 -7.38 -6.91
N GLN A 51 1.32 -8.45 -6.32
CA GLN A 51 0.50 -9.58 -5.88
C GLN A 51 -0.20 -9.22 -4.55
N PRO A 52 -1.54 -9.21 -4.50
CA PRO A 52 -2.31 -8.87 -3.30
C PRO A 52 -1.92 -9.66 -2.05
N GLU A 53 -1.69 -10.97 -2.21
CA GLU A 53 -1.33 -11.87 -1.11
C GLU A 53 0.05 -11.54 -0.52
N GLN A 54 1.01 -11.20 -1.36
CA GLN A 54 2.36 -10.83 -0.92
C GLN A 54 2.33 -9.49 -0.16
N LEU A 55 1.58 -8.52 -0.67
CA LEU A 55 1.38 -7.24 0.00
C LEU A 55 0.61 -7.40 1.31
N TRP A 56 -0.43 -8.23 1.33
CA TRP A 56 -1.19 -8.50 2.54
C TRP A 56 -0.32 -9.11 3.64
N ARG A 57 0.49 -10.13 3.34
CA ARG A 57 1.40 -10.73 4.31
C ARG A 57 2.44 -9.75 4.87
N ALA A 58 2.82 -8.74 4.08
CA ALA A 58 3.75 -7.71 4.53
C ALA A 58 3.10 -6.71 5.50
N VAL A 59 1.79 -6.48 5.38
CA VAL A 59 1.03 -5.55 6.24
C VAL A 59 0.46 -6.25 7.47
N HIS A 60 -0.10 -7.45 7.29
CA HIS A 60 -0.76 -8.28 8.30
C HIS A 60 -0.08 -9.66 8.42
N PRO A 61 1.12 -9.73 9.02
CA PRO A 61 1.85 -10.99 9.15
C PRO A 61 1.06 -11.97 10.04
N GLY A 62 0.81 -13.17 9.52
CA GLY A 62 0.07 -14.23 10.24
C GLY A 62 -1.45 -14.18 10.06
N GLU A 63 -2.00 -13.13 9.43
CA GLU A 63 -3.42 -13.10 9.10
C GLU A 63 -3.69 -13.80 7.75
N PRO A 64 -4.76 -14.62 7.65
CA PRO A 64 -5.12 -15.23 6.38
C PRO A 64 -5.49 -14.15 5.36
N PHE A 65 -5.01 -14.33 4.12
CA PHE A 65 -5.44 -13.45 3.04
C PHE A 65 -6.89 -13.74 2.69
N LEU A 66 -7.74 -12.73 2.86
CA LEU A 66 -9.13 -12.77 2.45
C LEU A 66 -9.40 -11.64 1.47
N LEU A 67 -9.93 -11.98 0.29
CA LEU A 67 -10.16 -11.02 -0.79
C LEU A 67 -11.10 -9.87 -0.36
N ARG A 68 -12.05 -10.14 0.55
CA ARG A 68 -12.94 -9.12 1.11
C ARG A 68 -12.17 -8.08 1.94
N ASP A 69 -11.21 -8.53 2.74
CA ASP A 69 -10.45 -7.68 3.67
C ASP A 69 -9.40 -6.88 2.91
N TRP A 70 -8.82 -7.47 1.86
CA TRP A 70 -8.05 -6.75 0.86
C TRP A 70 -8.83 -5.62 0.17
N ARG A 71 -10.07 -5.88 -0.24
CA ARG A 71 -10.94 -4.85 -0.83
C ARG A 71 -11.30 -3.76 0.18
N LEU A 72 -11.49 -4.10 1.45
CA LEU A 72 -11.74 -3.13 2.52
C LEU A 72 -10.53 -2.24 2.78
N LEU A 73 -9.33 -2.80 2.78
CA LEU A 73 -8.06 -2.06 2.89
C LEU A 73 -7.92 -1.02 1.77
N LEU A 74 -8.32 -1.37 0.56
CA LEU A 74 -8.17 -0.54 -0.64
C LEU A 74 -9.34 0.40 -0.96
N SER A 75 -10.53 0.17 -0.40
CA SER A 75 -11.73 0.99 -0.68
C SER A 75 -11.95 2.10 0.32
N ARG A 76 -11.28 2.05 1.48
CA ARG A 76 -11.38 3.07 2.53
C ARG A 76 -10.32 4.17 2.41
N THR A 77 -9.81 4.40 1.21
CA THR A 77 -9.03 5.59 0.81
C THR A 77 -9.94 6.52 0.03
#